data_AF-A0A0J6WS94-F1
#
_entry.id   AF-A0A0J6WS94-F1
#
_cell.length_a   1.000
_cell.length_b   1.000
_cell.length_c   1.000
_cell.angle_alpha   90.00
_cell.angle_beta   90.00
_cell.angle_gamma   90.00
#
_symmetry.space_group_name_H-M   'P 1'
#
loop_
_entity.id
_entity.type
_entity.pdbx_description
1 polymer ?
#
loop_
_entity_poly.entity_id
_entity_poly.type
_entity_poly.pdbx_seq_one_letter_code
_entity_poly.pdbx_strand_id
1 'polypeptide(L)' 'MWSFQQAGISLPHSSQALAAGGQPVSRDQMQPGDLVTYYSDASHVGIYIGDGMMVHASTYGTPVRVAPVDNAPIYNIRRY' A
#
# COMPACT_ATOMS: atom_id res chain seq x y z
N MET A 1 -6.44 -3.35 5.10
CA MET A 1 -7.89 -3.46 5.34
C MET A 1 -8.30 -2.87 6.70
N TRP A 2 -7.78 -3.36 7.83
CA TRP A 2 -8.11 -2.85 9.18
C TRP A 2 -7.91 -1.33 9.32
N SER A 3 -6.76 -0.78 8.89
CA SER A 3 -6.46 0.66 9.01
C SER A 3 -7.41 1.56 8.21
N PHE A 4 -7.86 1.11 7.03
CA PHE A 4 -8.83 1.85 6.21
C PHE A 4 -10.25 1.70 6.74
N GLN A 5 -10.58 0.55 7.34
CA GLN A 5 -11.84 0.37 8.06
C GLN A 5 -11.97 1.33 9.25
N GLN A 6 -10.87 1.62 9.97
CA GLN A 6 -10.86 2.66 11.01
C GLN A 6 -11.17 4.05 10.45
N ALA A 7 -10.84 4.30 9.18
CA ALA A 7 -11.18 5.52 8.46
C ALA A 7 -12.54 5.46 7.73
N GLY A 8 -13.34 4.39 7.94
CA GLY A 8 -14.64 4.19 7.29
C GLY A 8 -14.57 3.76 5.82
N ILE A 9 -13.38 3.45 5.31
CA ILE A 9 -13.16 3.05 3.91
C ILE A 9 -13.20 1.53 3.81
N SER A 10 -14.20 1.02 3.10
CA SER A 10 -14.35 -0.43 2.86
C SER A 10 -13.48 -0.85 1.70
N LEU A 11 -12.37 -1.52 2.03
CA LEU A 11 -11.40 -2.01 1.06
C LEU A 11 -11.62 -3.51 0.77
N PRO A 12 -11.54 -3.96 -0.50
CA PRO A 12 -11.57 -5.37 -0.82
C PRO A 12 -10.40 -6.12 -0.16
N HIS A 13 -10.63 -7.38 0.23
CA HIS A 13 -9.67 -8.19 0.99
C HIS A 13 -8.45 -8.66 0.17
N SER A 14 -8.47 -8.55 -1.16
CA SER A 14 -7.36 -8.99 -2.01
C SER A 14 -6.54 -7.81 -2.51
N SER A 15 -5.23 -7.98 -2.49
CA SER A 15 -4.26 -7.04 -3.03
C SER A 15 -4.44 -6.82 -4.53
N GLN A 16 -4.92 -7.81 -5.29
CA GLN A 16 -5.29 -7.63 -6.70
C GLN A 16 -6.49 -6.69 -6.87
N ALA A 17 -7.50 -6.78 -6.01
CA ALA A 17 -8.65 -5.87 -6.06
C ALA A 17 -8.28 -4.46 -5.59
N LEU A 18 -7.34 -4.34 -4.66
CA LEU A 18 -6.74 -3.05 -4.27
C LEU A 18 -5.94 -2.43 -5.40
N ALA A 19 -5.19 -3.23 -6.15
CA ALA A 19 -4.43 -2.78 -7.30
C ALA A 19 -5.33 -2.38 -8.48
N ALA A 20 -6.55 -2.93 -8.57
CA ALA A 20 -7.52 -2.63 -9.63
C ALA A 20 -8.47 -1.46 -9.31
N GLY A 21 -8.73 -1.20 -8.03
CA GLY A 21 -9.60 -0.11 -7.59
C GLY A 21 -8.85 1.19 -7.29
N GLY A 22 -9.59 2.17 -6.75
CA GLY A 22 -9.04 3.48 -6.38
C GLY A 22 -8.59 4.31 -7.59
N GLN A 23 -8.05 5.50 -7.31
CA GLN A 23 -7.46 6.35 -8.34
C GLN A 23 -5.98 6.01 -8.54
N PRO A 24 -5.51 5.81 -9.77
CA PRO A 24 -4.09 5.64 -10.04
C PRO A 24 -3.34 6.92 -9.72
N VAL A 25 -2.25 6.80 -8.95
CA VAL A 25 -1.40 7.92 -8.56
C VAL A 25 0.00 7.68 -9.11
N SER A 26 0.63 8.71 -9.67
CA SER A 26 2.03 8.63 -10.07
C SER A 26 2.95 8.73 -8.86
N ARG A 27 4.17 8.18 -8.96
CA ARG A 27 5.15 8.19 -7.86
C ARG A 27 5.47 9.60 -7.36
N ASP A 28 5.46 10.58 -8.26
CA ASP A 28 5.72 12.00 -7.94
C ASP A 28 4.54 12.69 -7.23
N GLN A 29 3.36 12.07 -7.23
CA GLN A 29 2.13 12.58 -6.61
C GLN A 29 1.73 11.81 -5.35
N MET A 30 2.61 10.95 -4.86
CA MET A 30 2.37 10.14 -3.67
C MET A 30 2.15 10.99 -2.43
N GLN A 31 1.09 10.69 -1.70
CA GLN A 31 0.72 11.36 -0.45
C GLN A 31 0.54 10.32 0.66
N PRO A 32 0.85 10.69 1.92
CA PRO A 32 0.61 9.82 3.06
C PRO A 32 -0.83 9.29 3.05
N GLY A 33 -1.00 7.97 3.13
CA GLY A 33 -2.27 7.26 2.97
C GLY A 33 -2.40 6.50 1.65
N ASP A 34 -1.56 6.77 0.65
CA ASP A 34 -1.61 6.02 -0.62
C ASP A 34 -1.22 4.55 -0.42
N LEU A 35 -1.94 3.65 -1.10
CA LEU A 35 -1.62 2.24 -1.14
C LEU A 35 -0.57 1.97 -2.21
N VAL A 36 0.52 1.33 -1.81
CA VAL A 36 1.59 0.91 -2.70
C VAL A 36 1.53 -0.60 -2.83
N THR A 37 1.25 -1.09 -4.02
CA THR A 37 1.25 -2.53 -4.32
C THR A 37 2.59 -2.92 -4.92
N TYR A 38 3.13 -4.02 -4.44
CA TYR A 38 4.43 -4.55 -4.86
C TYR A 38 4.28 -5.86 -5.63
N TYR A 39 5.28 -6.12 -6.48
CA TYR A 39 5.40 -7.31 -7.33
C TYR A 39 4.32 -7.41 -8.42
N SER A 40 4.65 -8.06 -9.55
CA SER A 40 3.75 -8.19 -10.70
C SER A 40 2.49 -9.01 -10.41
N ASP A 41 2.52 -9.85 -9.37
CA ASP A 41 1.39 -10.64 -8.89
C ASP A 41 0.52 -9.90 -7.86
N ALA A 42 0.88 -8.65 -7.55
CA ALA A 42 0.27 -7.85 -6.49
C ALA A 42 0.19 -8.62 -5.17
N SER A 43 1.23 -9.37 -4.79
CA SER A 43 1.21 -10.21 -3.58
C SER A 43 1.37 -9.43 -2.28
N HIS A 44 1.86 -8.19 -2.32
CA HIS A 44 2.15 -7.40 -1.13
C HIS A 44 1.66 -5.95 -1.26
N VAL A 45 1.16 -5.38 -0.16
CA VAL A 45 0.67 -3.99 -0.10
C VAL A 45 1.26 -3.29 1.13
N GLY A 46 1.74 -2.07 0.92
CA GLY A 46 2.13 -1.13 1.97
C GLY A 46 1.28 0.15 1.91
N ILE A 47 1.29 0.92 2.99
CA ILE A 47 0.69 2.26 3.03
C ILE A 47 1.83 3.26 3.05
N TYR A 48 1.86 4.19 2.11
CA TYR A 48 2.82 5.27 2.09
C TYR A 48 2.55 6.24 3.25
N ILE A 49 3.59 6.67 3.96
CA ILE A 49 3.46 7.55 5.14
C ILE A 49 4.16 8.90 4.96
N GLY A 50 4.72 9.17 3.78
CA GLY A 50 5.52 10.38 3.52
C GLY A 50 7.02 10.12 3.54
N ASP A 51 7.80 11.11 3.12
CA ASP A 51 9.27 11.10 3.15
C ASP A 51 9.94 9.87 2.48
N GLY A 52 9.31 9.28 1.47
CA GLY A 52 9.83 8.06 0.81
C GLY A 52 9.66 6.79 1.64
N MET A 53 8.87 6.85 2.72
CA MET A 53 8.65 5.75 3.67
C MET A 53 7.26 5.15 3.53
N MET A 54 7.15 3.86 3.81
CA MET A 54 5.90 3.13 3.89
C MET A 54 5.81 2.33 5.20
N VAL A 55 4.58 2.10 5.65
CA VAL A 55 4.27 1.13 6.70
C VAL A 55 3.67 -0.13 6.07
N HIS A 56 4.22 -1.29 6.41
CA HIS A 56 3.77 -2.57 5.87
C HIS A 56 3.84 -3.69 6.91
N ALA A 57 3.08 -4.75 6.68
CA ALA A 57 3.17 -5.99 7.46
C ALA A 57 3.99 -7.01 6.66
N SER A 58 5.30 -7.10 6.94
CA SER A 58 6.26 -7.81 6.07
C SER A 58 6.08 -9.33 6.03
N THR A 59 5.69 -9.99 7.12
CA THR A 59 5.56 -11.45 7.21
C THR A 59 4.72 -11.83 8.44
N TYR A 60 3.96 -12.92 8.38
CA TYR A 60 3.26 -13.49 9.54
C TYR A 60 4.23 -13.66 10.73
N GLY A 61 3.85 -13.13 11.90
CA GLY A 61 4.68 -13.17 13.11
C GLY A 61 5.69 -12.02 13.26
N THR A 62 5.87 -11.16 12.25
CA THR A 62 6.66 -9.93 12.40
C THR A 62 5.72 -8.73 12.62
N PRO A 63 5.94 -7.91 13.65
CA PRO A 63 5.15 -6.70 13.86
C PRO A 63 5.26 -5.75 12.66
N VAL A 64 4.26 -4.88 12.51
CA VAL A 64 4.23 -3.83 11.48
C VAL A 64 5.51 -3.00 11.54
N ARG A 65 6.16 -2.80 10.39
CA ARG A 65 7.41 -2.04 10.28
C ARG A 65 7.27 -0.89 9.29
N VAL A 66 8.10 0.11 9.50
CA VAL A 66 8.31 1.21 8.56
C VAL A 66 9.56 0.90 7.75
N ALA A 67 9.46 0.98 6.42
CA ALA A 67 10.53 0.70 5.49
C ALA A 67 10.49 1.69 4.30
N PRO A 68 11.60 1.91 3.58
CA PRO A 68 11.58 2.71 2.36
C PRO A 68 10.62 2.12 1.33
N VAL A 69 9.86 2.97 0.64
CA VAL A 69 8.92 2.57 -0.42
C VAL A 69 9.64 1.90 -1.60
N ASP A 70 10.92 2.20 -1.78
CA ASP A 70 11.73 1.68 -2.88
C ASP A 70 12.46 0.38 -2.54
N ASN A 71 12.13 -0.23 -1.40
CA ASN A 71 12.77 -1.47 -0.95
C ASN A 71 12.37 -2.68 -1.82
N ALA A 72 11.27 -2.59 -2.57
CA ALA A 72 10.75 -3.63 -3.45
C ALA A 72 10.21 -3.05 -4.76
N PRO A 73 10.14 -3.83 -5.86
CA PRO A 73 9.59 -3.36 -7.13
C PRO A 73 8.11 -3.00 -7.00
N ILE A 74 7.80 -1.72 -7.20
CA ILE A 74 6.44 -1.20 -7.17
C ILE A 74 5.71 -1.64 -8.44
N TYR A 75 4.54 -2.24 -8.26
CA TYR A 75 3.64 -2.57 -9.36
C TYR A 75 2.76 -1.39 -9.73
N ASN A 76 2.04 -0.83 -8.76
CA ASN A 76 1.24 0.37 -8.93
C ASN A 76 0.96 1.06 -7.59
N ILE A 77 0.49 2.30 -7.67
CA ILE A 77 0.09 3.12 -6.52
C ILE A 77 -1.36 3.54 -6.70
N ARG A 78 -2.17 3.39 -5.65
CA ARG A 78 -3.61 3.69 -5.65
C ARG A 78 -4.00 4.55 -4.45
N ARG A 79 -4.85 5.55 -4.69
CA ARG A 79 -5.48 6.36 -3.65
C ARG A 79 -6.94 6.00 -3.48
N TYR A 80 -7.37 5.88 -2.23
CA TYR A 80 -8.73 5.58 -1.81
C TYR A 80 -9.27 6.65 -0.88
#